data_AF-A0A6C0FUI6-F1
#
_entry.id   AF-A0A6C0FUI6-F1
#
_cell.length_a   1.000
_cell.length_b   1.000
_cell.length_c   1.000
_cell.angle_alpha   90.00
_cell.angle_beta   90.00
_cell.angle_gamma   90.00
#
_symmetry.space_group_name_H-M   'P 1'
#
loop_
_entity.id
_entity.type
_entity.pdbx_description
1 polymer ?
#
loop_
_entity_poly.entity_id
_entity_poly.type
_entity_poly.pdbx_seq_one_letter_code
_entity_poly.pdbx_strand_id
1 'polypeptide(L)'
;MSSSPAIVYASRLCDSDTMTNKLIYQIRQNQLSPAQLNDLQSRCSRELNELRQELDTLLNELRAIAGRGSREDGQTAAASSAPDNRTAPLRTAA
;
A
#
# COMPACT_ATOMS: atom_id res chain seq x y z
N MET A 1 -4.64 18.57 -1.26
CA MET A 1 -3.53 18.46 -2.24
C MET A 1 -3.03 17.04 -2.19
N SER A 2 -3.45 16.23 -3.15
CA SER A 2 -3.09 14.82 -3.24
C SER A 2 -1.60 14.73 -3.57
N SER A 3 -0.78 14.40 -2.58
CA SER A 3 0.62 14.10 -2.80
C SER A 3 0.67 12.82 -3.62
N SER A 4 0.81 12.94 -4.94
CA SER A 4 1.27 11.80 -5.75
C SER A 4 2.51 11.26 -5.06
N PRO A 5 2.62 9.95 -4.79
CA PRO A 5 3.91 9.39 -4.45
C PRO A 5 4.77 9.69 -5.67
N ALA A 6 5.73 10.58 -5.50
CA ALA A 6 6.77 10.77 -6.48
C ALA A 6 7.47 9.41 -6.55
N ILE A 7 7.11 8.61 -7.56
CA ILE A 7 7.85 7.40 -7.89
C ILE A 7 9.28 7.90 -8.07
N VAL A 8 10.11 7.59 -7.09
CA VAL A 8 11.49 8.03 -7.07
C VAL A 8 12.16 7.29 -8.21
N TYR A 9 12.23 7.95 -9.37
CA TYR A 9 13.12 7.61 -10.49
C TYR A 9 14.59 7.79 -10.06
N ALA A 10 14.96 7.26 -8.89
CA ALA A 10 16.34 6.86 -8.68
C ALA A 10 16.65 5.91 -9.83
N SER A 11 17.76 6.12 -10.55
CA SER A 11 18.16 5.23 -11.63
C SER A 11 18.47 3.84 -11.04
N ARG A 12 17.44 3.01 -10.86
CA ARG A 12 17.57 1.66 -10.32
C ARG A 12 18.30 0.83 -11.35
N LEU A 13 19.05 -0.15 -10.88
CA LEU A 13 19.70 -1.11 -11.77
C LEU A 13 18.64 -1.82 -12.62
N CYS A 14 17.47 -2.12 -12.04
CA CYS A 14 16.36 -2.78 -12.74
C CYS A 14 15.66 -1.93 -13.80
N ASP A 15 15.84 -0.60 -13.81
CA ASP A 15 15.16 0.27 -14.78
C ASP A 15 15.84 0.29 -16.16
N SER A 16 17.07 -0.24 -16.24
CA SER A 16 17.84 -0.25 -17.49
C SER A 16 18.30 -1.66 -17.84
N ASP A 17 17.63 -2.26 -18.83
CA ASP A 17 18.05 -3.53 -19.44
C ASP A 17 19.49 -3.48 -19.95
N THR A 18 19.89 -2.34 -20.54
CA THR A 18 21.26 -2.14 -21.03
C THR A 18 22.28 -2.20 -19.91
N MET A 19 22.02 -1.56 -18.76
CA MET A 19 22.93 -1.61 -17.61
C MET A 19 22.98 -3.02 -17.02
N THR A 20 21.83 -3.66 -16.88
CA THR A 20 21.70 -5.04 -16.39
C THR A 20 22.50 -6.02 -17.26
N ASN A 21 22.33 -5.94 -18.58
CA ASN A 21 23.07 -6.78 -19.53
C ASN A 21 24.58 -6.56 -19.48
N LYS A 22 25.03 -5.30 -19.33
CA LYS A 22 26.45 -4.99 -19.16
C LYS A 22 27.02 -5.60 -17.88
N LEU A 23 26.32 -5.49 -16.77
CA LEU A 23 26.74 -6.08 -15.49
C LEU A 23 26.80 -7.61 -15.57
N ILE A 24 25.80 -8.25 -16.18
CA ILE A 24 25.80 -9.70 -16.41
C ILE A 24 27.03 -10.12 -17.23
N TYR A 25 27.33 -9.37 -18.29
CA TYR A 25 28.51 -9.63 -19.10
C TYR A 25 29.80 -9.50 -18.28
N GLN A 26 29.97 -8.42 -17.51
CA GLN A 26 31.15 -8.20 -16.67
C GLN A 26 31.33 -9.30 -15.61
N ILE A 27 30.24 -9.76 -14.99
CA ILE A 27 30.26 -10.88 -14.03
C ILE A 27 30.73 -12.16 -14.74
N ARG A 28 30.16 -12.49 -15.90
CA ARG A 28 30.51 -13.70 -16.66
C ARG A 28 31.96 -13.70 -17.14
N GLN A 29 32.52 -12.53 -17.41
CA GLN A 29 33.91 -12.36 -17.82
C GLN A 29 34.89 -12.22 -16.64
N ASN A 30 34.44 -12.38 -15.39
CA ASN A 30 35.23 -12.15 -14.18
C ASN A 30 35.94 -10.78 -14.15
N GLN A 31 35.28 -9.75 -14.69
CA GLN A 31 35.83 -8.39 -14.79
C GLN A 31 35.58 -7.56 -13.51
N LEU A 32 34.81 -8.10 -12.56
CA LEU A 32 34.53 -7.45 -11.28
C LEU A 32 35.39 -8.09 -10.19
N SER A 33 36.06 -7.24 -9.42
CA SER A 33 36.74 -7.66 -8.20
C SER A 33 35.73 -8.15 -7.14
N PRO A 34 36.16 -8.96 -6.16
CA PRO A 34 35.28 -9.39 -5.06
C PRO A 34 34.64 -8.22 -4.31
N ALA A 35 35.35 -7.10 -4.14
CA ALA A 35 34.80 -5.90 -3.52
C ALA A 35 33.67 -5.27 -4.35
N GLN A 36 33.83 -5.20 -5.68
CA GLN A 36 32.79 -4.70 -6.59
C GLN A 36 31.57 -5.62 -6.65
N LEU A 37 31.77 -6.93 -6.56
CA LEU A 37 30.66 -7.89 -6.47
C LEU A 37 29.87 -7.71 -5.17
N ASN A 38 30.55 -7.52 -4.04
CA ASN A 38 29.89 -7.26 -2.75
C ASN A 38 29.10 -5.95 -2.77
N ASP A 39 29.66 -4.88 -3.35
CA ASP A 39 28.95 -3.60 -3.49
C ASP A 39 27.72 -3.74 -4.39
N LEU A 40 27.87 -4.42 -5.53
CA LEU A 40 26.75 -4.72 -6.42
C LEU A 40 25.67 -5.54 -5.72
N GLN A 41 26.04 -6.56 -4.94
CA GLN A 41 25.10 -7.38 -4.19
C GLN A 41 24.36 -6.57 -3.12
N SER A 42 25.07 -5.70 -2.40
CA SER A 42 24.49 -4.79 -1.40
C SER A 42 23.48 -3.85 -2.06
N ARG A 43 23.83 -3.29 -3.21
CA ARG A 43 22.97 -2.39 -3.98
C ARG A 43 21.72 -3.12 -4.50
N CYS A 44 21.86 -4.29 -5.10
CA CYS A 44 20.73 -5.12 -5.54
C CYS A 44 19.81 -5.48 -4.36
N SER A 45 20.38 -5.81 -3.20
CA SER A 45 19.60 -6.16 -2.00
C SER A 45 18.82 -4.97 -1.46
N ARG A 46 19.39 -3.77 -1.52
CA ARG A 46 18.70 -2.53 -1.16
C ARG A 46 17.53 -2.25 -2.11
N GLU A 47 17.77 -2.28 -3.42
CA GLU A 47 16.73 -2.03 -4.43
C GLU A 47 15.57 -3.03 -4.32
N LEU A 48 15.86 -4.31 -4.06
CA LEU A 48 14.81 -5.32 -3.81
C LEU A 48 13.96 -5.01 -2.57
N ASN A 49 14.58 -4.53 -1.50
CA ASN A 49 13.84 -4.14 -0.29
C ASN A 49 12.96 -2.91 -0.53
N GLU A 50 13.47 -1.91 -1.26
CA GLU A 50 12.71 -0.71 -1.63
C GLU A 50 11.50 -1.07 -2.51
N LEU A 51 11.71 -1.88 -3.56
CA LEU A 51 10.62 -2.39 -4.41
C LEU A 51 9.56 -3.16 -3.62
N ARG A 52 9.97 -3.97 -2.64
CA ARG A 52 9.04 -4.70 -1.79
C ARG A 52 8.21 -3.76 -0.92
N GLN A 53 8.81 -2.75 -0.33
CA GLN A 53 8.10 -1.75 0.48
C GLN A 53 7.10 -0.94 -0.34
N GLU A 54 7.47 -0.59 -1.58
CA GLU A 54 6.56 0.08 -2.52
C GLU A 54 5.36 -0.79 -2.86
N LEU A 55 5.60 -2.08 -3.15
CA LEU A 55 4.54 -3.03 -3.43
C LEU A 55 3.62 -3.24 -2.21
N ASP A 56 4.18 -3.36 -1.01
CA ASP A 56 3.41 -3.45 0.23
C ASP A 56 2.55 -2.21 0.46
N THR A 57 3.08 -1.02 0.15
CA THR A 57 2.35 0.25 0.24
C THR A 57 1.16 0.28 -0.72
N LEU A 58 1.39 -0.03 -2.01
CA LEU A 58 0.34 -0.09 -3.02
C LEU A 58 -0.74 -1.12 -2.67
N LEU A 59 -0.35 -2.29 -2.16
CA LEU A 59 -1.30 -3.32 -1.71
C LEU A 59 -2.15 -2.83 -0.53
N ASN A 60 -1.55 -2.11 0.43
CA ASN A 60 -2.28 -1.55 1.56
C ASN A 60 -3.27 -0.45 1.11
N GLU A 61 -2.88 0.39 0.16
CA GLU A 61 -3.78 1.37 -0.46
C GLU A 61 -4.97 0.69 -1.15
N LEU A 62 -4.72 -0.35 -1.95
CA LEU A 62 -5.78 -1.12 -2.61
C LEU A 62 -6.73 -1.78 -1.61
N ARG A 63 -6.20 -2.36 -0.51
CA ARG A 63 -7.03 -2.92 0.57
C ARG A 63 -7.87 -1.85 1.26
N ALA A 64 -7.33 -0.67 1.49
CA ALA A 64 -8.06 0.45 2.10
C ALA A 64 -9.20 0.93 1.20
N ILE A 65 -9.01 0.97 -0.12
CA ILE A 65 -10.05 1.29 -1.09
C ILE A 65 -11.14 0.22 -1.09
N ALA A 66 -10.77 -1.06 -1.17
CA ALA A 66 -11.72 -2.17 -1.13
C ALA A 66 -12.54 -2.22 0.17
N GLY A 67 -11.91 -1.98 1.31
CA GLY A 67 -12.59 -1.96 2.62
C GLY A 67 -13.54 -0.78 2.83
N ARG A 68 -13.37 0.33 2.09
CA ARG A 68 -14.32 1.45 2.08
C ARG A 68 -15.57 1.11 1.27
N GLY A 69 -15.40 0.45 0.11
CA GLY A 69 -16.53 0.01 -0.72
C GLY A 69 -17.49 -0.95 0.00
N SER A 70 -17.00 -1.77 0.93
CA SER A 70 -17.84 -2.71 1.70
C SER A 70 -18.56 -2.09 2.91
N ARG A 71 -18.22 -0.87 3.34
CA ARG A 71 -18.83 -0.23 4.52
C ARG A 71 -20.06 0.61 4.20
N GLU A 72 -20.18 1.12 2.98
CA GLU A 72 -21.28 2.01 2.59
C GLU A 72 -22.61 1.27 2.35
N ASP A 73 -22.58 -0.04 2.06
CA ASP A 73 -23.79 -0.85 1.86
C ASP A 73 -24.46 -1.34 3.17
N GLY A 74 -23.84 -1.12 4.33
CA GLY A 74 -24.29 -1.71 5.61
C GLY A 74 -24.93 -0.76 6.62
N GLN A 75 -25.01 0.55 6.36
CA GLN A 75 -25.29 1.56 7.40
C GLN A 75 -26.62 2.32 7.27
N THR A 76 -27.56 1.89 6.42
CA THR A 76 -28.89 2.51 6.27
C THR A 76 -30.05 1.75 6.94
N ALA A 77 -29.81 0.62 7.61
CA ALA A 77 -30.88 -0.23 8.16
C ALA A 77 -31.17 -0.08 9.68
N ALA A 78 -30.52 0.83 10.40
CA ALA A 78 -30.58 0.88 11.88
C ALA A 78 -31.21 2.17 12.46
N ALA A 79 -32.22 2.75 11.78
CA ALA A 79 -32.95 3.92 12.29
C ALA A 79 -34.47 3.82 12.06
N SER A 80 -35.12 2.79 12.60
CA SER A 80 -36.59 2.80 12.79
C SER A 80 -37.01 1.81 13.88
N SER A 81 -36.79 2.18 15.15
CA SER A 81 -37.48 1.53 16.26
C SER A 81 -37.77 2.56 17.34
N ALA A 82 -38.83 3.32 17.13
CA ALA A 82 -39.50 4.09 18.16
C ALA A 82 -40.82 3.39 18.50
N PRO A 83 -41.03 2.89 19.73
CA PRO A 83 -42.36 2.62 20.22
C PRO A 83 -42.88 3.87 20.97
N ASP A 84 -43.89 4.50 20.38
CA ASP A 84 -44.68 5.57 20.99
C ASP A 84 -45.35 5.06 22.29
N ASN A 85 -44.85 5.48 23.44
CA ASN A 85 -45.48 5.22 24.73
C ASN A 85 -46.21 6.48 25.20
N ARG A 86 -47.47 6.63 24.78
CA ARG A 86 -48.40 7.62 25.33
C ARG A 86 -49.43 6.92 26.21
N THR A 87 -49.19 6.92 27.52
CA THR A 87 -50.23 6.70 28.53
C THR A 87 -50.12 7.82 29.57
N ALA A 88 -51.08 8.74 29.57
CA ALA A 88 -51.19 9.82 30.55
C ALA A 88 -52.18 9.42 31.68
N PRO A 89 -52.01 9.90 32.92
CA PRO A 89 -52.70 9.36 34.10
C PRO A 89 -54.08 9.97 34.37
N LEU A 90 -54.86 9.23 35.16
CA LEU A 90 -56.23 9.51 35.60
C LEU A 90 -56.40 10.89 36.26
N ARG A 91 -57.47 11.60 35.88
CA ARG A 91 -58.06 12.71 36.65
C ARG A 91 -58.99 12.15 37.74
N THR A 92 -58.65 12.37 39.00
CA THR A 92 -59.55 12.21 40.14
C THR A 92 -60.22 13.56 40.40
N ALA A 93 -61.55 13.63 40.29
CA ALA A 93 -62.34 14.78 40.71
C ALA A 93 -62.73 14.62 42.19
N ALA A 94 -62.63 15.70 42.95
CA ALA A 94 -63.16 15.88 44.29
C ALA A 94 -64.48 16.66 44.22
#